data_AF-A0A960K0H0-F1
#
_entry.id   AF-A0A960K0H0-F1
#
_cell.length_a   1.000
_cell.length_b   1.000
_cell.length_c   1.000
_cell.angle_alpha   90.00
_cell.angle_beta   90.00
_cell.angle_gamma   90.00
#
_symmetry.space_group_name_H-M   'P 1'
#
loop_
_entity.id
_entity.type
_entity.pdbx_description
1 polymer ?
#
loop_
_entity_poly.entity_id
_entity_poly.type
_entity_poly.pdbx_seq_one_letter_code
_entity_poly.pdbx_strand_id
1 'polypeptide(L)'
;DRLLESPEAEDLRTLHALRRDLIALRRGIAPSRDVVLGLMREPESVAAITDDTRLFLRDCYDHVIRTVDQIDTFRELCASLMDLYLSTISNRTNDVMKVLTIIATVFIPLSFLTGLYGMNFDTDFPLNMPELKSPYGYPALVAVMAGIALAFLAYFKKKDWF
;
A
#
# COMPACT_ATOMS: atom_id res chain seq x y z
N ASP A 1 6.23 -11.67 -1.04
CA ASP A 1 7.49 -11.03 -0.61
C ASP A 1 7.78 -9.73 -1.38
N ARG A 2 7.96 -9.74 -2.71
CA ARG A 2 8.25 -8.51 -3.50
C ARG A 2 7.28 -7.33 -3.27
N LEU A 3 5.97 -7.59 -3.16
CA LEU A 3 4.94 -6.56 -2.92
C LEU A 3 5.03 -5.89 -1.54
N LEU A 4 5.65 -6.55 -0.56
CA LEU A 4 5.80 -6.02 0.80
C LEU A 4 7.06 -5.16 0.95
N GLU A 5 8.13 -5.51 0.24
CA GLU A 5 9.42 -4.85 0.35
C GLU A 5 9.53 -3.61 -0.55
N SER A 6 9.08 -3.72 -1.80
CA SER A 6 9.23 -2.64 -2.78
C SER A 6 8.18 -2.74 -3.89
N PRO A 7 6.92 -2.31 -3.64
CA PRO A 7 5.88 -2.32 -4.66
C PRO A 7 6.21 -1.35 -5.80
N GLU A 8 6.26 -1.87 -7.03
CA GLU A 8 6.49 -1.10 -8.26
C GLU A 8 5.22 -1.02 -9.12
N ALA A 9 5.10 0.01 -9.94
CA ALA A 9 3.97 0.14 -10.87
C ALA A 9 3.87 -1.02 -11.88
N GLU A 10 4.97 -1.75 -12.10
CA GLU A 10 5.02 -2.95 -12.92
C GLU A 10 4.34 -4.16 -12.25
N ASP A 11 4.41 -4.27 -10.92
CA ASP A 11 3.75 -5.35 -10.18
C ASP A 11 2.22 -5.27 -10.35
N LEU A 12 1.67 -4.06 -10.30
CA LEU A 12 0.25 -3.81 -10.55
C LEU A 12 -0.19 -4.26 -11.95
N ARG A 13 0.63 -3.97 -12.97
CA ARG A 13 0.36 -4.39 -14.35
C ARG A 13 0.40 -5.91 -14.48
N THR A 14 1.38 -6.55 -13.86
CA THR A 14 1.54 -8.01 -13.84
C THR A 14 0.34 -8.66 -13.16
N LEU A 15 -0.12 -8.13 -12.04
CA LEU A 15 -1.28 -8.65 -11.31
C LEU A 15 -2.58 -8.51 -12.10
N HIS A 16 -2.76 -7.39 -12.80
CA HIS A 16 -3.89 -7.20 -13.72
C HIS A 16 -3.83 -8.15 -14.92
N ALA A 17 -2.66 -8.37 -15.50
CA ALA A 17 -2.47 -9.32 -16.60
C ALA A 17 -2.80 -10.75 -16.15
N LEU A 18 -2.25 -11.19 -15.01
CA LEU A 18 -2.53 -12.51 -14.44
C LEU A 18 -4.03 -12.71 -14.15
N ARG A 19 -4.70 -11.69 -13.57
CA ARG A 19 -6.15 -11.74 -13.35
C ARG A 19 -6.93 -11.88 -14.66
N ARG A 20 -6.50 -11.21 -15.73
CA ARG A 20 -7.11 -11.31 -17.05
C ARG A 20 -6.92 -12.71 -17.65
N ASP A 21 -5.73 -13.28 -17.53
CA ASP A 21 -5.41 -14.62 -18.03
C ASP A 21 -6.22 -15.69 -17.28
N LEU A 22 -6.37 -15.57 -15.96
CA LEU A 22 -7.23 -16.46 -15.16
C LEU A 22 -8.71 -16.38 -15.59
N ILE A 23 -9.21 -15.19 -15.94
CA ILE A 23 -10.57 -15.04 -16.46
C ILE A 23 -10.71 -15.72 -17.83
N ALA A 24 -9.70 -15.59 -18.70
CA ALA A 24 -9.69 -16.25 -20.00
C ALA A 24 -9.64 -17.78 -19.85
N LEU A 25 -8.79 -18.31 -18.98
CA LEU A 25 -8.71 -19.73 -18.65
C LEU A 25 -10.04 -20.26 -18.13
N ARG A 26 -10.67 -19.57 -17.17
CA ARG A 26 -11.99 -19.97 -16.65
C ARG A 26 -13.05 -20.02 -17.75
N ARG A 27 -13.07 -19.03 -18.65
CA ARG A 27 -14.01 -19.01 -19.78
C ARG A 27 -13.81 -20.17 -20.75
N GLY A 28 -12.57 -20.63 -20.94
CA GLY A 28 -12.25 -21.78 -21.79
C GLY A 28 -12.55 -23.12 -21.12
N ILE A 29 -12.26 -23.25 -19.84
CA ILE A 29 -12.33 -24.53 -19.12
C ILE A 29 -13.71 -24.77 -18.51
N ALA A 30 -14.40 -23.76 -17.98
CA ALA A 30 -15.70 -23.97 -17.33
C ALA A 30 -16.76 -24.65 -18.23
N PRO A 31 -16.89 -24.32 -19.54
CA PRO A 31 -17.83 -25.00 -20.42
C PRO A 31 -17.52 -26.49 -20.64
N SER A 32 -16.25 -26.91 -20.50
CA SER A 32 -15.87 -28.31 -20.66
C SER A 32 -16.55 -29.23 -19.64
N ARG A 33 -16.93 -28.69 -18.48
CA ARG A 33 -17.74 -29.40 -17.47
C ARG A 33 -19.07 -29.85 -18.06
N ASP A 34 -19.77 -28.92 -18.72
CA ASP A 34 -21.10 -29.18 -19.27
C ASP A 34 -21.01 -30.12 -20.48
N VAL A 35 -19.94 -30.04 -21.26
CA VAL A 35 -19.64 -30.98 -22.36
C VAL A 35 -19.42 -32.40 -21.83
N VAL A 36 -18.56 -32.56 -20.82
CA VAL A 36 -18.29 -33.90 -20.24
C VAL A 36 -19.55 -34.45 -19.57
N LEU A 37 -20.32 -33.60 -18.88
CA LEU A 37 -21.60 -34.00 -18.28
C LEU A 37 -22.62 -34.46 -19.34
N GLY A 38 -22.68 -33.78 -20.48
CA GLY A 38 -23.53 -34.17 -21.62
C GLY A 38 -23.15 -35.56 -22.15
N LEU A 39 -21.86 -35.80 -22.39
CA LEU A 39 -21.35 -37.10 -22.83
C LEU A 39 -21.64 -38.24 -21.84
N MET A 40 -21.67 -37.95 -20.54
CA MET A 40 -21.99 -38.94 -19.50
C MET A 40 -23.49 -39.28 -19.37
N ARG A 41 -24.38 -38.39 -19.85
CA ARG A 41 -25.85 -38.52 -19.72
C ARG A 41 -26.52 -39.17 -20.93
N GLU A 42 -25.95 -39.01 -22.13
CA GLU A 42 -26.52 -39.55 -23.38
C GLU A 42 -25.54 -40.54 -24.04
N PRO A 43 -25.30 -41.73 -23.47
CA PRO A 43 -24.37 -42.69 -24.05
C PRO A 43 -24.82 -43.21 -25.42
N GLU A 44 -26.13 -43.25 -25.70
CA GLU A 44 -26.68 -43.71 -26.97
C GLU A 44 -26.47 -42.72 -28.12
N SER A 45 -26.20 -41.43 -27.83
CA SER A 45 -25.99 -40.41 -28.87
C SER A 45 -24.59 -40.49 -29.51
N VAL A 46 -23.66 -41.24 -28.87
CA VAL A 46 -22.30 -41.43 -29.36
C VAL A 46 -21.95 -42.92 -29.27
N ALA A 47 -21.98 -43.62 -30.41
CA ALA A 47 -21.76 -45.06 -30.52
C ALA A 47 -20.42 -45.59 -29.96
N ALA A 48 -19.48 -44.71 -29.61
CA ALA A 48 -18.17 -45.04 -29.03
C ALA A 48 -18.13 -44.99 -27.49
N ILE A 49 -19.21 -44.59 -26.81
CA ILE A 49 -19.23 -44.48 -25.33
C ILE A 49 -19.70 -45.82 -24.74
N THR A 50 -18.76 -46.56 -24.15
CA THR A 50 -19.02 -47.77 -23.35
C THR A 50 -19.00 -47.45 -21.84
N ASP A 51 -19.41 -48.41 -21.02
CA ASP A 51 -19.37 -48.26 -19.54
C ASP A 51 -17.96 -47.99 -19.02
N ASP A 52 -16.92 -48.60 -19.61
CA ASP A 52 -15.52 -48.33 -19.27
C ASP A 52 -15.13 -46.88 -19.61
N THR A 53 -15.53 -46.37 -20.78
CA THR A 53 -15.31 -44.97 -21.18
C THR A 53 -15.98 -43.99 -20.20
N ARG A 54 -17.11 -44.38 -19.61
CA ARG A 54 -17.83 -43.55 -18.63
C ARG A 54 -17.06 -43.33 -17.34
N LEU A 55 -16.26 -44.32 -16.92
CA LEU A 55 -15.37 -44.20 -15.75
C LEU A 55 -14.30 -43.13 -16.01
N PHE A 56 -13.66 -43.16 -17.18
CA PHE A 56 -12.67 -42.14 -17.58
C PHE A 56 -13.30 -40.76 -17.76
N LEU A 57 -14.52 -40.66 -18.29
CA LEU A 57 -15.23 -39.38 -18.40
C LEU A 57 -15.55 -38.77 -17.03
N ARG A 58 -15.87 -39.59 -16.02
CA ARG A 58 -16.06 -39.11 -14.64
C ARG A 58 -14.78 -38.52 -14.07
N ASP A 59 -13.64 -39.16 -14.29
CA ASP A 59 -12.34 -38.63 -13.84
C ASP A 59 -12.00 -37.29 -14.52
N CYS A 60 -12.23 -37.19 -15.84
CA CYS A 60 -12.13 -35.92 -16.57
C CYS A 60 -13.06 -34.84 -16.00
N TYR A 61 -14.30 -35.19 -15.66
CA TYR A 61 -15.26 -34.28 -15.05
C TYR A 61 -14.76 -33.75 -13.70
N ASP A 62 -14.25 -34.62 -12.84
CA ASP A 62 -13.70 -34.27 -11.53
C ASP A 62 -12.46 -33.37 -11.69
N HIS A 63 -11.60 -33.66 -12.67
CA HIS A 63 -10.45 -32.81 -13.01
C HIS A 63 -10.84 -31.42 -13.51
N VAL A 64 -11.89 -31.31 -14.33
CA VAL A 64 -12.40 -30.00 -14.78
C VAL A 64 -12.90 -29.18 -13.59
N ILE A 65 -13.69 -29.78 -12.69
CA ILE A 65 -14.17 -29.08 -11.49
C ILE A 65 -12.99 -28.59 -10.66
N ARG A 66 -12.05 -29.49 -10.34
CA ARG A 66 -10.88 -29.15 -9.53
C ARG A 66 -10.06 -28.01 -10.15
N THR A 67 -9.92 -28.00 -11.47
CA THR A 67 -9.20 -26.95 -12.20
C THR A 67 -9.94 -25.61 -12.13
N VAL A 68 -11.27 -25.62 -12.29
CA VAL A 68 -12.08 -24.40 -12.15
C VAL A 68 -11.99 -23.83 -10.75
N ASP A 69 -12.08 -24.68 -9.72
CA ASP A 69 -11.95 -24.27 -8.31
C ASP A 69 -10.57 -23.69 -8.01
N GLN A 70 -9.50 -24.27 -8.57
CA GLN A 70 -8.14 -23.72 -8.47
C GLN A 70 -8.04 -22.35 -9.15
N ILE A 71 -8.63 -22.17 -10.34
CA ILE A 71 -8.64 -20.88 -11.03
C ILE A 71 -9.38 -19.83 -10.18
N ASP A 72 -10.53 -20.17 -9.60
CA ASP A 72 -11.27 -19.25 -8.75
C ASP A 72 -10.48 -18.90 -7.47
N THR A 73 -9.78 -19.88 -6.87
CA THR A 73 -8.83 -19.63 -5.76
C THR A 73 -7.71 -18.66 -6.15
N PHE A 74 -7.09 -18.85 -7.32
CA PHE A 74 -6.05 -17.94 -7.79
C PHE A 74 -6.57 -16.54 -8.08
N ARG A 75 -7.83 -16.41 -8.53
CA ARG A 75 -8.47 -15.10 -8.75
C ARG A 75 -8.69 -14.37 -7.43
N GLU A 76 -9.11 -15.07 -6.38
CA GLU A 76 -9.25 -14.51 -5.03
C GLU A 76 -7.89 -14.06 -4.48
N LEU A 77 -6.85 -14.88 -4.64
CA LEU A 77 -5.49 -14.51 -4.26
C LEU A 77 -5.00 -13.27 -5.03
N CYS A 78 -5.25 -13.19 -6.34
CA CYS A 78 -4.90 -12.00 -7.12
C CYS A 78 -5.62 -10.74 -6.62
N ALA A 79 -6.88 -10.86 -6.20
CA ALA A 79 -7.63 -9.74 -5.62
C ALA A 79 -7.03 -9.34 -4.26
N SER A 80 -6.73 -10.31 -3.38
CA SER A 80 -6.10 -10.05 -2.09
C SER A 80 -4.72 -9.37 -2.23
N LEU A 81 -3.92 -9.80 -3.20
CA LEU A 81 -2.63 -9.16 -3.50
C LEU A 81 -2.78 -7.72 -4.02
N MET A 82 -3.88 -7.42 -4.72
CA MET A 82 -4.18 -6.07 -5.20
C MET A 82 -4.48 -5.14 -4.03
N ASP A 83 -5.31 -5.61 -3.10
CA ASP A 83 -5.66 -4.87 -1.89
C ASP A 83 -4.43 -4.66 -0.99
N LEU A 84 -3.57 -5.67 -0.89
CA LEU A 84 -2.28 -5.57 -0.19
C LEU A 84 -1.37 -4.53 -0.84
N TYR A 85 -1.23 -4.52 -2.18
CA TYR A 85 -0.44 -3.51 -2.89
C TYR A 85 -0.92 -2.08 -2.60
N LEU A 86 -2.24 -1.85 -2.66
CA LEU A 86 -2.83 -0.55 -2.34
C LEU A 86 -2.58 -0.16 -0.88
N SER A 87 -2.68 -1.12 0.04
CA SER A 87 -2.38 -0.90 1.47
C SER A 87 -0.92 -0.52 1.70
N THR A 88 0.03 -1.25 1.08
CA THR A 88 1.47 -0.96 1.22
C THR A 88 1.83 0.40 0.64
N ILE A 89 1.28 0.79 -0.52
CA ILE A 89 1.49 2.13 -1.09
C ILE A 89 0.93 3.23 -0.18
N SER A 90 -0.27 3.02 0.36
CA SER A 90 -0.87 3.96 1.30
C SER A 90 0.00 4.12 2.55
N ASN A 91 0.49 3.02 3.12
CA ASN A 91 1.41 3.06 4.26
C ASN A 91 2.70 3.82 3.95
N ARG A 92 3.34 3.53 2.81
CA ARG A 92 4.54 4.26 2.37
C ARG A 92 4.26 5.76 2.20
N THR A 93 3.12 6.12 1.63
CA THR A 93 2.70 7.51 1.47
C THR A 93 2.50 8.18 2.83
N ASN A 94 1.85 7.49 3.77
CA ASN A 94 1.67 7.96 5.13
C ASN A 94 3.02 8.18 5.83
N ASP A 95 3.99 7.28 5.65
CA ASP A 95 5.32 7.42 6.25
C ASP A 95 6.10 8.60 5.65
N VAL A 96 6.04 8.81 4.34
CA VAL A 96 6.62 9.99 3.69
C VAL A 96 5.97 11.28 4.24
N MET A 97 4.65 11.31 4.38
CA MET A 97 3.92 12.44 4.94
C MET A 97 4.26 12.70 6.41
N LYS A 98 4.44 11.65 7.23
CA LYS A 98 4.90 11.76 8.62
C LYS A 98 6.27 12.43 8.67
N VAL A 99 7.24 11.95 7.89
CA VAL A 99 8.60 12.52 7.86
C VAL A 99 8.57 13.99 7.47
N LEU A 100 7.87 14.34 6.40
CA LEU A 100 7.72 15.73 5.95
C LEU A 100 7.08 16.61 7.04
N THR A 101 6.05 16.09 7.71
CA THR A 101 5.32 16.81 8.77
C THR A 101 6.17 17.00 10.02
N ILE A 102 6.97 16.01 10.41
CA ILE A 102 7.90 16.12 11.55
C ILE A 102 8.92 17.23 11.26
N ILE A 103 9.54 17.20 10.07
CA ILE A 103 10.50 18.24 9.66
C ILE A 103 9.82 19.62 9.67
N ALA A 104 8.67 19.76 9.00
CA ALA A 104 7.96 21.04 8.92
C ALA A 104 7.54 21.57 10.30
N THR A 105 6.99 20.72 11.17
CA THR A 105 6.53 21.12 12.51
C THR A 105 7.67 21.61 13.40
N VAL A 106 8.87 21.06 13.24
CA VAL A 106 10.07 21.54 13.95
C VAL A 106 10.58 22.84 13.34
N PHE A 107 10.70 22.92 12.02
CA PHE A 107 11.33 24.06 11.36
C PHE A 107 10.44 25.31 11.28
N ILE A 108 9.13 25.19 11.08
CA ILE A 108 8.22 26.36 10.95
C ILE A 108 8.32 27.32 12.15
N PRO A 109 8.16 26.89 13.42
CA PRO A 109 8.28 27.80 14.56
C PRO A 109 9.71 28.34 14.71
N LEU A 110 10.75 27.53 14.45
CA LEU A 110 12.14 27.99 14.51
C LEU A 110 12.44 29.05 13.45
N SER A 111 11.98 28.85 12.22
CA SER A 111 12.07 29.81 11.12
C SER A 111 11.28 31.08 11.43
N PHE A 112 10.14 30.96 12.12
CA PHE A 112 9.40 32.14 12.60
C PHE A 112 10.18 32.92 13.65
N LEU A 113 10.78 32.26 14.65
CA LEU A 113 11.60 32.94 15.67
C LEU A 113 12.82 33.63 15.05
N THR A 114 13.54 32.93 14.17
CA THR A 114 14.71 33.50 13.47
C THR A 114 14.31 34.64 12.53
N GLY A 115 13.18 34.52 11.82
CA GLY A 115 12.62 35.58 10.99
C GLY A 115 12.21 36.81 11.80
N LEU A 116 11.52 36.59 12.93
CA LEU A 116 11.11 37.67 13.84
C LEU A 116 12.32 38.42 14.39
N TYR A 117 13.35 37.72 14.89
CA TYR A 117 14.58 38.33 15.38
C TYR A 117 15.52 38.83 14.26
N GLY A 118 15.25 38.49 13.00
CA GLY A 118 15.95 38.99 11.82
C GLY A 118 15.35 40.29 11.25
N MET A 119 14.25 40.79 11.82
CA MET A 119 13.65 42.06 11.41
C MET A 119 14.46 43.25 11.97
N ASN A 120 14.57 44.31 11.17
CA ASN A 120 15.27 45.54 11.58
C ASN A 120 14.41 46.37 12.54
N PHE A 121 14.47 46.06 13.83
CA PHE A 121 13.79 46.83 14.88
C PHE A 121 14.67 47.99 15.38
N ASP A 122 14.09 49.19 15.45
CA ASP A 122 14.74 50.39 15.97
C ASP A 122 14.87 50.31 17.50
N THR A 123 16.10 50.29 18.01
CA THR A 123 16.41 50.00 19.40
C THR A 123 16.24 51.20 20.35
N ASP A 124 15.82 52.35 19.83
CA ASP A 124 15.65 53.59 20.58
C ASP A 124 14.30 53.69 21.32
N PHE A 125 13.30 52.87 20.97
CA PHE A 125 12.04 52.76 21.71
C PHE A 125 12.11 51.67 22.80
N PRO A 126 11.72 51.94 24.06
CA PRO A 126 11.88 50.99 25.17
C PRO A 126 11.05 49.71 25.07
N LEU A 127 10.00 49.70 24.24
CA LEU A 127 9.19 48.51 23.95
C LEU A 127 9.69 47.70 22.74
N ASN A 128 10.69 48.19 22.01
CA ASN A 128 11.14 47.57 20.76
C ASN A 128 12.33 46.62 21.03
N MET A 129 12.03 45.34 21.23
CA MET A 129 13.00 44.26 21.50
C MET A 129 14.14 44.65 22.48
N PRO A 130 13.82 44.88 23.78
CA PRO A 130 14.85 45.17 24.78
C PRO A 130 15.86 44.01 24.93
N GLU A 131 15.52 42.78 24.51
CA GLU A 131 16.45 41.64 24.55
C GLU A 131 17.64 41.77 23.60
N LEU A 132 17.55 42.60 22.54
CA LEU A 132 18.64 42.79 21.56
C LEU A 132 19.87 43.50 22.16
N LYS A 133 19.66 44.38 23.15
CA LYS A 133 20.75 45.09 23.86
C LYS A 133 21.40 44.24 24.96
N SER A 134 20.81 43.09 25.29
CA SER A 134 21.34 42.20 26.34
C SER A 134 22.44 41.30 25.78
N PRO A 135 23.61 41.18 26.45
CA PRO A 135 24.67 40.25 26.04
C PRO A 135 24.21 38.78 26.06
N TYR A 136 23.12 38.46 26.75
CA TYR A 136 22.55 37.12 26.81
C TYR A 136 21.37 36.89 25.85
N GLY A 137 20.94 37.88 25.07
CA GLY A 137 19.77 37.77 24.18
C GLY A 137 19.93 36.68 23.12
N TYR A 138 21.09 36.64 22.45
CA TYR A 138 21.38 35.62 21.43
C TYR A 138 21.50 34.20 22.03
N PRO A 139 22.28 33.95 23.09
CA PRO A 139 22.30 32.64 23.75
C PRO A 139 20.93 32.18 24.28
N ALA A 140 20.13 33.10 24.84
CA ALA A 140 18.79 32.78 25.34
C ALA A 140 17.85 32.37 24.20
N LEU A 141 17.86 33.08 23.06
CA LEU A 141 17.08 32.72 21.88
C LEU A 141 17.44 31.33 21.36
N VAL A 142 18.74 31.03 21.25
CA VAL A 142 19.23 29.71 20.83
C VAL A 142 18.79 28.62 21.81
N ALA A 143 18.84 28.88 23.12
CA ALA A 143 18.37 27.94 24.13
C ALA A 143 16.86 27.66 24.02
N VAL A 144 16.04 28.70 23.79
CA VAL A 144 14.59 28.56 23.56
C VAL A 144 14.32 27.75 22.29
N MET A 145 14.99 28.07 21.19
CA MET A 145 14.88 27.32 19.93
C MET A 145 15.24 25.84 20.10
N ALA A 146 16.36 25.55 20.76
CA ALA A 146 16.77 24.17 21.06
C ALA A 146 15.75 23.47 21.97
N GLY A 147 15.19 24.16 22.96
CA GLY A 147 14.13 23.65 23.82
C GLY A 147 12.86 23.27 23.05
N ILE A 148 12.41 24.12 22.12
CA ILE A 148 11.25 23.85 21.27
C ILE A 148 11.50 22.63 20.37
N ALA A 149 12.68 22.57 19.74
CA ALA A 149 13.05 21.43 18.90
C ALA A 149 13.06 20.11 19.69
N LEU A 150 13.67 20.10 20.87
CA LEU A 150 13.70 18.93 21.75
C LEU A 150 12.30 18.54 22.25
N ALA A 151 11.45 19.52 22.58
CA ALA A 151 10.07 19.26 22.99
C ALA A 151 9.27 18.57 21.89
N PHE A 152 9.39 19.04 20.65
CA PHE A 152 8.73 18.39 19.50
C PHE A 152 9.30 16.99 19.22
N LEU A 153 10.63 16.81 19.27
CA LEU A 153 11.24 15.49 19.10
C LEU A 153 10.78 14.50 20.18
N ALA A 154 10.71 14.94 21.45
CA ALA A 154 10.19 14.12 22.54
C ALA A 154 8.69 13.79 22.35
N TYR A 155 7.90 14.75 21.89
CA TYR A 155 6.48 14.53 21.59
C TYR A 155 6.29 13.50 20.47
N PHE A 156 7.04 13.61 19.37
CA PHE A 156 6.95 12.65 18.25
C PHE A 156 7.46 11.26 18.64
N LYS A 157 8.53 11.19 19.44
CA LYS A 157 9.01 9.91 19.98
C LYS A 157 7.98 9.22 20.88
N LYS A 158 7.24 9.96 21.71
CA LYS A 158 6.18 9.40 22.56
C LYS A 158 5.00 8.86 21.76
N LYS A 159 4.79 9.36 20.54
CA LYS A 159 3.65 9.02 19.69
C LYS A 159 3.94 7.88 18.71
N ASP A 160 5.14 7.27 18.78
CA ASP A 160 5.63 6.26 17.84
C ASP A 160 5.55 6.72 16.38
N TRP A 161 5.86 8.00 16.16
CA TRP A 161 5.95 8.58 14.80
C TRP A 161 7.34 8.42 14.16
N PHE A 162 8.27 7.80 14.89
CA PHE A 162 9.63 7.49 14.48
C PHE A 162 9.79 6.01 14.15
#